data_AF-A0A3M0XV24-F1
#
_entry.id   AF-A0A3M0XV24-F1
#
_cell.length_a   1.000
_cell.length_b   1.000
_cell.length_c   1.000
_cell.angle_alpha   90.00
_cell.angle_beta   90.00
_cell.angle_gamma   90.00
#
_symmetry.space_group_name_H-M   'P 1'
#
loop_
_entity.id
_entity.type
_entity.pdbx_description
1 polymer ?
#
loop_
_entity_poly.entity_id
_entity_poly.type
_entity_poly.pdbx_seq_one_letter_code
_entity_poly.pdbx_strand_id
1 'polypeptide(L)' 'MHAQDLFQRRTFSFEFFPPRSAEEAERLFHTIEELEPLKPTFVSVTYGAGGSTRER' A
#
# COMPACT_ATOMS: atom_id res chain seq x y z
N MET A 1 4.69 12.20 -10.21
CA MET A 1 5.27 12.16 -8.86
C MET A 1 6.25 10.99 -8.83
N HIS A 2 7.55 11.23 -8.67
CA HIS A 2 8.52 10.15 -8.51
C HIS A 2 8.72 9.86 -7.02
N ALA A 3 8.99 8.59 -6.68
CA ALA A 3 9.28 8.22 -5.29
C ALA A 3 10.46 9.04 -4.73
N GLN A 4 11.46 9.36 -5.56
CA GLN A 4 12.60 10.19 -5.19
C GLN A 4 12.20 11.59 -4.69
N ASP A 5 11.13 12.18 -5.24
CA ASP A 5 10.63 13.49 -4.83
C ASP A 5 10.02 13.45 -3.42
N LEU A 6 9.50 12.29 -3.00
CA LEU A 6 8.86 12.09 -1.70
C LEU A 6 9.85 12.03 -0.54
N PHE A 7 11.07 11.54 -0.80
CA PHE A 7 12.10 11.33 0.22
C PHE A 7 12.94 12.57 0.54
N GLN A 8 12.64 13.72 -0.06
CA GLN A 8 13.32 14.99 0.26
C GLN A 8 12.92 15.59 1.63
N ARG A 9 11.97 14.96 2.32
CA ARG A 9 11.50 15.31 3.67
C ARG A 9 11.27 14.06 4.50
N ARG A 10 11.09 14.19 5.83
CA ARG A 10 10.76 13.05 6.69
C ARG A 10 9.50 12.34 6.17
N THR A 11 9.64 11.06 5.83
CA THR A 11 8.55 10.22 5.33
C THR A 11 7.99 9.32 6.42
N PHE A 12 6.71 9.00 6.29
CA PHE A 12 6.01 7.98 7.06
C PHE A 12 5.09 7.23 6.11
N SER A 13 5.03 5.92 6.19
CA SER A 13 4.31 5.07 5.23
C SER A 13 3.80 3.80 5.88
N PHE A 14 2.84 3.17 5.21
CA PHE A 14 2.33 1.84 5.56
C PHE A 14 2.63 0.85 4.44
N GLU A 15 2.75 -0.42 4.80
CA GLU A 15 2.93 -1.52 3.87
C GLU A 15 1.81 -2.54 4.06
N PHE A 16 1.24 -3.00 2.96
CA PHE A 16 0.16 -3.97 2.92
C PHE A 16 0.57 -5.25 2.18
N PHE A 17 -0.13 -6.33 2.49
CA PHE A 17 -0.08 -7.55 1.68
C PHE A 17 -1.17 -7.51 0.60
N PRO A 18 -0.90 -8.05 -0.60
CA PRO A 18 -1.90 -8.09 -1.67
C PRO A 18 -3.08 -8.97 -1.22
N PRO A 19 -4.33 -8.51 -1.43
CA PRO A 19 -5.51 -9.27 -1.05
C PRO A 19 -5.61 -10.55 -1.89
N ARG A 20 -6.17 -11.61 -1.30
CA ARG A 20 -6.36 -12.90 -1.95
C ARG A 20 -7.80 -13.12 -2.44
N SER A 21 -8.71 -12.21 -2.11
CA SER A 21 -10.12 -12.23 -2.52
C SER A 21 -10.68 -10.80 -2.68
N ALA A 22 -11.87 -10.68 -3.28
CA ALA A 22 -12.58 -9.41 -3.40
C ALA A 22 -12.96 -8.81 -2.03
N GLU A 23 -13.41 -9.66 -1.09
CA GLU A 23 -13.73 -9.24 0.28
C GLU A 23 -12.50 -8.71 1.02
N GLU A 24 -11.33 -9.34 0.83
CA GLU A 24 -10.08 -8.83 1.39
C GLU A 24 -9.64 -7.52 0.73
N ALA A 25 -9.94 -7.33 -0.56
CA ALA A 25 -9.66 -6.07 -1.26
C ALA A 25 -10.53 -4.93 -0.72
N GLU A 26 -11.83 -5.15 -0.52
CA GLU A 26 -12.73 -4.16 0.10
C GLU A 26 -12.25 -3.76 1.49
N ARG A 27 -11.87 -4.75 2.31
CA ARG A 27 -11.26 -4.49 3.63
C ARG A 27 -9.97 -3.68 3.53
N LEU A 28 -9.10 -4.00 2.58
CA LEU A 28 -7.87 -3.24 2.36
C LEU A 28 -8.17 -1.77 2.05
N PHE A 29 -9.12 -1.49 1.14
CA PHE A 29 -9.51 -0.12 0.81
C PHE A 29 -10.09 0.61 2.02
N HIS A 30 -10.97 -0.02 2.79
CA HIS A 30 -11.52 0.56 4.02
C HIS A 30 -10.41 0.90 5.03
N THR A 31 -9.44 0.01 5.25
CA THR A 31 -8.31 0.28 6.13
C THR A 31 -7.45 1.44 5.61
N ILE A 32 -7.26 1.56 4.29
CA ILE A 32 -6.54 2.70 3.70
C ILE A 32 -7.30 4.01 3.98
N GLU A 33 -8.62 4.02 3.84
CA GLU A 33 -9.47 5.17 4.17
C GLU A 33 -9.36 5.57 5.65
N GLU A 34 -9.36 4.59 6.57
CA GLU A 34 -9.19 4.85 8.01
C GLU A 34 -7.81 5.42 8.36
N LEU A 35 -6.77 5.07 7.58
CA LEU A 35 -5.39 5.52 7.80
C LEU A 35 -5.04 6.81 7.05
N GLU A 36 -5.82 7.22 6.06
CA GLU A 36 -5.64 8.45 5.28
C GLU A 36 -5.46 9.71 6.17
N PRO A 37 -6.21 9.91 7.28
CA PRO A 37 -6.08 11.09 8.13
C PRO A 37 -4.69 11.24 8.77
N LEU A 38 -3.91 10.17 8.88
CA LEU A 38 -2.53 10.19 9.37
C LEU A 38 -1.54 10.78 8.34
N LYS A 39 -2.01 11.06 7.12
CA LYS A 39 -1.26 11.66 6.02
C LYS A 39 0.05 10.91 5.72
N PRO A 40 0.00 9.58 5.49
CA PRO A 40 1.20 8.87 5.03
C PRO A 40 1.70 9.49 3.73
N THR A 41 3.02 9.48 3.55
CA THR A 41 3.67 10.01 2.34
C THR A 41 3.39 9.13 1.13
N PHE A 42 3.31 7.82 1.36
CA PHE A 42 2.93 6.80 0.39
C PHE A 42 2.46 5.54 1.13
N VAL A 43 1.89 4.61 0.38
CA VAL A 43 1.64 3.23 0.82
C VAL A 43 2.29 2.26 -0.17
N SER A 44 2.78 1.13 0.31
CA SER A 44 3.29 0.04 -0.52
C SER A 44 2.38 -1.20 -0.43
N VAL A 45 2.36 -1.98 -1.50
CA VAL A 45 1.82 -3.35 -1.49
C VAL A 45 2.98 -4.28 -1.82
N THR A 46 3.18 -5.30 -0.99
CA THR A 46 4.24 -6.27 -1.21
C THR A 46 4.04 -7.03 -2.52
N TYR A 47 5.15 -7.42 -3.13
CA TYR A 47 5.14 -8.30 -4.29
C TYR A 47 5.55 -9.70 -3.83
N GLY A 48 4.68 -10.68 -4.02
CA GLY A 48 4.90 -12.06 -3.56
C GLY A 48 6.21 -12.63 -4.11
N ALA A 49 6.91 -13.42 -3.29
CA ALA A 49 8.16 -14.07 -3.69
C ALA A 49 7.96 -14.86 -5.01
N GLY A 50 8.82 -14.61 -6.00
CA GLY A 50 8.72 -15.23 -7.32
C GLY A 50 7.56 -14.73 -8.20
N GLY A 51 6.85 -13.66 -7.82
CA GLY A 51 5.73 -13.11 -8.59
C GLY A 51 4.41 -13.86 -8.42
N SER A 52 4.25 -14.59 -7.32
CA SER A 52 3.03 -15.36 -7.00
C SER A 52 1.75 -14.50 -6.89
N THR A 53 1.88 -13.17 -6.87
CA THR A 53 0.78 -12.20 -6.78
C THR A 53 0.64 -11.34 -8.04
N ARG A 54 1.25 -11.72 -9.17
CA ARG A 54 1.27 -10.91 -10.41
C ARG A 54 -0.05 -10.92 -11.20
N GLU A 55 -0.77 -12.04 -11.18
CA GLU A 55 -1.97 -12.26 -12.01
C GLU A 55 -3.30 -12.04 -11.26
N ARG A 56 -3.23 -11.51 -10.04
CA ARG A 56 -4.38 -11.31 -9.16
C ARG A 56 -4.79 -9.85 -9.10
#